data_AF-A0A1F9ZTQ8-F1
#
_entry.id   AF-A0A1F9ZTQ8-F1
#
_cell.length_a   1.000
_cell.length_b   1.000
_cell.length_c   1.000
_cell.angle_alpha   90.00
_cell.angle_beta   90.00
_cell.angle_gamma   90.00
#
_symmetry.space_group_name_H-M   'P 1'
#
loop_
_entity.id
_entity.type
_entity.pdbx_description
1 polymer ?
#
loop_
_entity_poly.entity_id
_entity_poly.type
_entity_poly.pdbx_seq_one_letter_code
_entity_poly.pdbx_strand_id
1 'polypeptide(L)'
;MRVSIWGLLILVIAATAVVVLVSLDLGDSPQDARTSQAPDDSACRTCHTSATPFIIEDFMSGDMGQEGVMCTDCHHAQSTDADAISHNGYTITSKPSAKDCAVCHLAQVNQFNSSKHYLGWTKMEQSARWLDIPEDIRGAMCDSCHNIGQISPDGARGKCDSCHTRHSFSMEEARKPESCGTCHMGPDHPQIEAYLSSKHGVMYALEGESWNWSDTSTFTAPVCTTCHMPQGTHNVGYGITIGGTSAGAVIEGSPMPFPMGNITLSQFVQKRAEMLTVCTQCHSQSFAEARLSTTDAVKNDTDMLVGEARNIILDLYNDGLLDPMPADRAPNPITGNNLTLMGHQTYSNTSGIETLFFKMYKYHGVTAWKGGYHFSPDHTHWYGWAEVNHDLDLIKAEDAELRARADLENGLGSIDTDGNDSTVPLVLGVAALALALIALALSVIQMRRIKANPPKT
;
A
#
# COMPACT_ATOMS: atom_id res chain seq x y z
N MET A 1 -11.82 81.04 -43.51
CA MET A 1 -13.16 81.25 -42.90
C MET A 1 -13.43 80.05 -42.01
N ARG A 2 -13.30 80.22 -40.68
CA ARG A 2 -14.40 80.44 -39.71
C ARG A 2 -15.05 79.10 -39.29
N VAL A 3 -14.74 78.54 -38.11
CA VAL A 3 -15.30 78.88 -36.76
C VAL A 3 -16.75 78.35 -36.69
N SER A 4 -17.05 77.22 -36.01
CA SER A 4 -17.46 77.12 -34.58
C SER A 4 -18.87 76.48 -34.49
N ILE A 5 -19.48 76.00 -33.39
CA ILE A 5 -19.20 75.81 -31.95
C ILE A 5 -20.38 74.94 -31.42
N TRP A 6 -20.08 73.92 -30.61
CA TRP A 6 -20.71 73.49 -29.34
C TRP A 6 -22.22 73.19 -29.15
N GLY A 7 -22.41 72.16 -28.31
CA GLY A 7 -23.44 72.01 -27.27
C GLY A 7 -23.14 70.73 -26.47
N LEU A 8 -22.20 70.69 -25.50
CA LEU A 8 -22.23 71.20 -24.12
C LEU A 8 -23.29 70.52 -23.23
N LEU A 9 -22.84 69.53 -22.44
CA LEU A 9 -23.41 69.25 -21.11
C LEU A 9 -22.31 68.69 -20.20
N ILE A 10 -21.84 69.60 -19.35
CA ILE A 10 -20.96 69.39 -18.21
C ILE A 10 -21.82 68.83 -17.07
N LEU A 11 -21.36 67.79 -16.38
CA LEU A 11 -21.55 67.70 -14.94
C LEU A 11 -20.39 66.93 -14.30
N VAL A 12 -19.67 67.70 -13.50
CA VAL A 12 -18.51 67.40 -12.67
C VAL A 12 -18.92 66.48 -11.53
N ILE A 13 -18.23 65.34 -11.35
CA ILE A 13 -17.87 64.84 -10.02
C ILE A 13 -16.45 64.29 -10.11
N ALA A 14 -15.51 65.12 -9.67
CA ALA A 14 -14.22 64.66 -9.17
C ALA A 14 -14.49 63.92 -7.84
N ALA A 15 -14.28 62.60 -7.84
CA ALA A 15 -14.11 61.83 -6.62
C ALA A 15 -12.74 61.16 -6.69
N THR A 16 -11.83 61.76 -5.95
CA THR A 16 -10.51 61.30 -5.54
C THR A 16 -10.42 59.78 -5.40
N ALA A 17 -9.75 59.11 -6.34
CA ALA A 17 -9.18 57.80 -6.10
C ALA A 17 -7.92 58.01 -5.25
N VAL A 18 -8.09 57.98 -3.92
CA VAL A 18 -6.98 57.77 -3.00
C VAL A 18 -6.48 56.36 -3.29
N VAL A 19 -5.38 56.26 -4.02
CA VAL A 19 -4.57 55.05 -4.08
C VAL A 19 -3.96 54.90 -2.69
N VAL A 20 -4.64 54.18 -1.81
CA VAL A 20 -4.01 53.62 -0.62
C VAL A 20 -3.06 52.55 -1.17
N LEU A 21 -1.79 52.92 -1.29
CA LEU A 21 -0.70 51.95 -1.27
C LEU A 21 -0.78 51.28 0.10
N VAL A 22 -1.59 50.23 0.21
CA VAL A 22 -1.41 49.23 1.26
C VAL A 22 -0.08 48.59 0.90
N SER A 23 1.00 49.09 1.48
CA SER A 23 2.18 48.28 1.70
C SER A 23 1.67 47.06 2.45
N LEU A 24 1.52 45.95 1.74
CA LEU A 24 1.50 44.65 2.37
C LEU A 24 2.84 44.59 3.08
N ASP A 25 2.84 44.83 4.39
CA ASP A 25 3.83 44.28 5.29
C ASP A 25 3.74 42.77 5.06
N LEU A 26 4.54 42.28 4.11
CA LEU A 26 5.05 40.94 4.13
C LEU A 26 5.82 40.91 5.43
N GLY A 27 5.09 40.55 6.51
CA GLY A 27 5.65 40.45 7.84
C GLY A 27 6.98 39.75 7.72
N ASP A 28 8.02 40.38 8.29
CA ASP A 28 9.34 39.81 8.37
C ASP A 28 9.21 38.32 8.65
N SER A 29 9.82 37.52 7.77
CA SER A 29 10.15 36.14 8.07
C SER A 29 10.63 36.11 9.53
N PRO A 30 10.12 35.24 10.40
CA PRO A 30 10.61 35.16 11.77
C PRO A 30 12.06 34.66 11.73
N GLN A 31 12.99 35.61 11.56
CA GLN A 31 14.43 35.39 11.63
C GLN A 31 14.98 35.62 13.03
N ASP A 32 14.18 36.07 13.99
CA ASP A 32 14.67 36.31 15.35
C ASP A 32 14.08 35.35 16.38
N ALA A 33 14.76 34.20 16.51
CA ALA A 33 15.05 33.52 17.78
C ALA A 33 16.18 32.46 17.69
N ARG A 34 17.09 32.53 16.70
CA ARG A 34 18.31 31.68 16.68
C ARG A 34 19.50 32.44 17.24
N THR A 35 19.45 32.77 18.53
CA THR A 35 20.58 33.35 19.29
C THR A 35 20.98 32.48 20.48
N SER A 36 20.91 31.16 20.32
CA SER A 36 21.88 30.24 20.94
C SER A 36 22.89 29.85 19.87
N GLN A 37 24.16 29.95 20.20
CA GLN A 37 25.29 29.62 19.33
C GLN A 37 25.01 28.27 18.64
N ALA A 38 24.90 28.26 17.31
CA ALA A 38 24.76 27.02 16.55
C ALA A 38 25.88 26.06 17.03
N PRO A 39 25.56 24.81 17.39
CA PRO A 39 26.57 23.88 17.88
C PRO A 39 27.74 23.81 16.89
N ASP A 40 28.95 23.73 17.41
CA ASP A 40 30.14 23.62 16.56
C ASP A 40 30.11 22.28 15.82
N ASP A 41 29.79 22.30 14.53
CA ASP A 41 29.77 21.12 13.64
C ASP A 41 31.10 20.36 13.68
N SER A 42 32.22 21.06 13.93
CA SER A 42 33.53 20.42 14.08
C SER A 42 33.59 19.54 15.33
N ALA A 43 32.91 19.91 16.42
CA ALA A 43 32.81 19.09 17.63
C ALA A 43 31.99 17.81 17.36
N CYS A 44 30.87 17.94 16.62
CA CYS A 44 30.05 16.81 16.19
C CYS A 44 30.87 15.83 15.33
N ARG A 45 31.49 16.31 14.25
CA ARG A 45 32.30 15.47 13.35
C ARG A 45 33.50 14.85 14.04
N THR A 46 34.21 15.60 14.88
CA THR A 46 35.40 15.08 15.60
C THR A 46 35.03 13.90 16.50
N CYS A 47 33.96 14.03 17.29
CA CYS A 47 33.51 12.96 18.18
C CYS A 47 32.99 11.76 17.36
N HIS A 48 32.14 12.01 16.36
CA HIS A 48 31.52 10.97 15.56
C HIS A 48 32.49 10.26 14.60
N THR A 49 33.63 10.86 14.25
CA THR A 49 34.71 10.17 13.52
C THR A 49 35.26 8.99 14.33
N SER A 50 35.22 9.06 15.66
CA SER A 50 35.63 7.95 16.53
C SER A 50 34.45 7.09 16.97
N ALA A 51 33.30 7.69 17.28
CA ALA A 51 32.16 6.98 17.84
C ALA A 51 31.32 6.24 16.78
N THR A 52 31.13 6.84 15.60
CA THR A 52 30.32 6.31 14.49
C THR A 52 30.96 6.66 13.14
N PRO A 53 32.17 6.15 12.86
CA PRO A 53 32.96 6.57 11.68
C PRO A 53 32.19 6.44 10.36
N PHE A 54 31.41 5.37 10.20
CA PHE A 54 30.64 5.13 8.96
C PHE A 54 29.49 6.11 8.74
N ILE A 55 28.92 6.72 9.79
CA ILE A 55 27.93 7.80 9.62
C ILE A 55 28.60 9.03 9.00
N ILE A 56 29.81 9.35 9.45
CA ILE A 56 30.59 10.47 8.90
C ILE A 56 31.03 10.15 7.47
N GLU A 57 31.51 8.93 7.21
CA GLU A 57 31.90 8.49 5.87
C GLU A 57 30.71 8.57 4.89
N ASP A 58 29.56 8.01 5.25
CA ASP A 58 28.34 8.05 4.43
C ASP A 58 27.90 9.49 4.18
N PHE A 59 27.83 10.32 5.22
CA PHE A 59 27.43 11.72 5.08
C PHE A 59 28.36 12.51 4.15
N MET A 60 29.67 12.29 4.31
CA MET A 60 30.66 12.91 3.43
C MET A 60 30.65 12.32 2.01
N SER A 61 30.16 11.10 1.80
CA SER A 61 30.03 10.54 0.45
C SER A 61 28.88 11.18 -0.36
N GLY A 62 27.88 11.75 0.34
CA GLY A 62 26.70 12.36 -0.27
C GLY A 62 26.83 13.85 -0.56
N ASP A 63 25.92 14.36 -1.40
CA ASP A 63 25.92 15.77 -1.84
C ASP A 63 25.82 16.75 -0.67
N MET A 64 25.03 16.44 0.36
CA MET A 64 24.90 17.31 1.53
C MET A 64 26.23 17.53 2.25
N GLY A 65 27.02 16.45 2.47
CA GLY A 65 28.34 16.57 3.09
C GLY A 65 29.34 17.29 2.19
N GLN A 66 29.27 17.09 0.88
CA GLN A 66 30.14 17.74 -0.11
C GLN A 66 29.85 19.24 -0.27
N GLU A 67 28.58 19.63 -0.19
CA GLU A 67 28.12 21.03 -0.30
C GLU A 67 28.16 21.78 1.05
N GLY A 68 28.67 21.15 2.11
CA GLY A 68 28.94 21.81 3.39
C GLY A 68 27.75 21.92 4.34
N VAL A 69 26.69 21.12 4.14
CA VAL A 69 25.64 20.96 5.15
C VAL A 69 26.26 20.38 6.42
N MET A 70 25.87 20.94 7.56
CA MET A 70 26.37 20.58 8.88
C MET A 70 25.45 19.55 9.54
N CYS A 71 26.00 18.74 10.46
CA CYS A 71 25.20 17.80 11.26
C CYS A 71 24.07 18.54 11.99
N THR A 72 24.36 19.75 12.46
CA THR A 72 23.43 20.63 13.17
C THR A 72 22.33 21.19 12.30
N ASP A 73 22.49 21.25 10.98
CA ASP A 73 21.43 21.76 10.10
C ASP A 73 20.21 20.83 10.10
N CYS A 74 20.41 19.55 10.41
CA CYS A 74 19.33 18.56 10.56
C CYS A 74 19.08 18.16 12.01
N HIS A 75 20.13 18.05 12.83
CA HIS A 75 20.02 17.50 14.18
C HIS A 75 19.90 18.54 15.28
N HIS A 76 20.10 19.84 15.02
CA HIS A 76 19.90 20.85 16.06
C HIS A 76 18.42 20.92 16.46
N ALA A 77 18.14 20.90 17.76
CA ALA A 77 16.80 21.07 18.30
C ALA A 77 16.77 22.15 19.38
N GLN A 78 15.62 22.79 19.54
CA GLN A 78 15.35 23.67 20.68
C GLN A 78 14.89 22.83 21.88
N SER A 79 15.18 23.28 23.09
CA SER A 79 14.76 22.56 24.32
C SER A 79 13.24 22.43 24.48
N THR A 80 12.48 23.20 23.70
CA THR A 80 11.02 23.16 23.64
C THR A 80 10.48 22.15 22.63
N ASP A 81 11.33 21.61 21.75
CA ASP A 81 10.89 20.65 20.74
C ASP A 81 10.59 19.30 21.40
N ALA A 82 9.53 18.64 20.94
CA ALA A 82 9.03 17.42 21.59
C ALA A 82 9.98 16.21 21.46
N ASP A 83 10.90 16.25 20.50
CA ASP A 83 11.92 15.26 20.20
C ASP A 83 13.34 15.69 20.62
N ALA A 84 13.45 16.83 21.32
CA ALA A 84 14.73 17.33 21.81
C ALA A 84 15.32 16.45 22.90
N ILE A 85 16.60 16.11 22.75
CA ILE A 85 17.39 15.36 23.72
C ILE A 85 18.70 16.09 24.02
N SER A 86 19.20 15.94 25.25
CA SER A 86 20.54 16.42 25.60
C SER A 86 21.59 15.42 25.13
N HIS A 87 22.60 15.90 24.42
CA HIS A 87 23.71 15.11 23.91
C HIS A 87 25.03 15.87 24.07
N ASN A 88 25.86 15.45 25.02
CA ASN A 88 27.20 16.02 25.26
C ASN A 88 27.22 17.56 25.41
N GLY A 89 26.20 18.13 26.07
CA GLY A 89 26.10 19.58 26.28
C GLY A 89 25.35 20.34 25.18
N TYR A 90 24.92 19.65 24.12
CA TYR A 90 24.07 20.20 23.05
C TYR A 90 22.63 19.70 23.17
N THR A 91 21.70 20.44 22.59
CA THR A 91 20.30 20.02 22.42
C THR A 91 20.11 19.61 20.96
N ILE A 92 19.77 18.35 20.75
CA ILE A 92 19.66 17.77 19.41
C ILE A 92 18.39 16.94 19.27
N THR A 93 17.96 16.69 18.04
CA THR A 93 17.05 15.59 17.69
C THR A 93 17.86 14.43 17.10
N SER A 94 17.55 13.21 17.52
CA SER A 94 18.15 12.01 16.92
C SER A 94 17.40 11.55 15.65
N LYS A 95 16.22 12.13 15.39
CA LYS A 95 15.33 11.74 14.30
C LYS A 95 14.75 12.99 13.62
N PRO A 96 15.52 13.62 12.73
CA PRO A 96 15.02 14.75 11.96
C PRO A 96 13.70 14.40 11.25
N SER A 97 12.73 15.28 11.35
CA SER A 97 11.40 15.11 10.78
C SER A 97 11.34 15.66 9.34
N ALA A 98 10.24 15.40 8.64
CA ALA A 98 10.00 16.02 7.34
C ALA A 98 9.96 17.56 7.39
N LYS A 99 9.72 18.19 8.56
CA LYS A 99 9.81 19.65 8.71
C LYS A 99 11.25 20.14 8.66
N ASP A 100 12.19 19.40 9.23
CA ASP A 100 13.62 19.72 9.13
C ASP A 100 14.09 19.63 7.68
N CYS A 101 13.66 18.59 6.96
CA CYS A 101 13.91 18.48 5.53
C CYS A 101 13.27 19.64 4.73
N ALA A 102 12.06 20.08 5.11
CA ALA A 102 11.31 21.12 4.41
C ALA A 102 11.95 22.51 4.48
N VAL A 103 12.93 22.73 5.37
CA VAL A 103 13.72 23.98 5.40
C VAL A 103 14.39 24.22 4.04
N CYS A 104 14.89 23.16 3.40
CA CYS A 104 15.52 23.23 2.08
C CYS A 104 14.67 22.58 0.97
N HIS A 105 13.90 21.53 1.28
CA HIS A 105 13.19 20.69 0.31
C HIS A 105 11.66 20.83 0.40
N LEU A 106 11.16 22.06 0.59
CA LEU A 106 9.73 22.33 0.77
C LEU A 106 8.86 21.78 -0.37
N ALA A 107 9.32 21.88 -1.62
CA ALA A 107 8.58 21.40 -2.77
C ALA A 107 8.37 19.88 -2.73
N GLN A 108 9.42 19.12 -2.44
CA GLN A 108 9.40 17.66 -2.34
C GLN A 108 8.52 17.21 -1.18
N VAL A 109 8.61 17.87 -0.03
CA VAL A 109 7.76 17.57 1.14
C VAL A 109 6.28 17.82 0.82
N ASN A 110 5.94 18.93 0.15
CA ASN A 110 4.56 19.21 -0.26
C ASN A 110 4.02 18.19 -1.28
N GLN A 111 4.85 17.75 -2.22
CA GLN A 111 4.50 16.68 -3.16
C GLN A 111 4.30 15.34 -2.45
N PHE A 112 5.18 14.99 -1.51
CA PHE A 112 5.06 13.80 -0.66
C PHE A 112 3.77 13.81 0.16
N ASN A 113 3.41 14.96 0.74
CA ASN A 113 2.18 15.13 1.52
C ASN A 113 0.91 14.88 0.70
N SER A 114 0.99 15.06 -0.63
CA SER A 114 -0.10 14.79 -1.56
C SER A 114 -0.16 13.32 -2.01
N SER A 115 0.79 12.49 -1.58
CA SER A 115 0.91 11.09 -1.97
C SER A 115 0.19 10.14 -1.00
N LYS A 116 0.04 8.86 -1.40
CA LYS A 116 -0.48 7.83 -0.50
C LYS A 116 0.50 7.41 0.60
N HIS A 117 1.81 7.65 0.45
CA HIS A 117 2.80 7.35 1.49
C HIS A 117 2.57 8.20 2.75
N TYR A 118 2.10 9.44 2.59
CA TYR A 118 1.70 10.32 3.71
C TYR A 118 0.62 9.70 4.63
N LEU A 119 -0.21 8.80 4.09
CA LEU A 119 -1.27 8.12 4.83
C LEU A 119 -0.87 6.72 5.31
N GLY A 120 0.32 6.23 4.94
CA GLY A 120 0.74 4.85 5.14
C GLY A 120 0.63 4.39 6.59
N TRP A 121 1.17 5.18 7.53
CA TRP A 121 1.15 4.90 8.96
C TRP A 121 -0.27 4.90 9.53
N THR A 122 -1.02 5.98 9.31
CA THR A 122 -2.39 6.12 9.82
C THR A 122 -3.31 5.01 9.31
N LYS A 123 -3.14 4.56 8.06
CA LYS A 123 -3.94 3.45 7.51
C LYS A 123 -3.55 2.10 8.08
N MET A 124 -2.28 1.90 8.43
CA MET A 124 -1.81 0.71 9.11
C MET A 124 -2.40 0.62 10.52
N GLU A 125 -2.33 1.70 11.32
CA GLU A 125 -2.87 1.73 12.69
C GLU A 125 -4.38 1.46 12.75
N GLN A 126 -5.10 1.80 11.67
CA GLN A 126 -6.54 1.54 11.51
C GLN A 126 -6.86 0.13 11.02
N SER A 127 -5.86 -0.74 10.82
CA SER A 127 -6.07 -2.08 10.29
C SER A 127 -6.26 -3.10 11.42
N ALA A 128 -7.35 -3.88 11.36
CA ALA A 128 -7.54 -5.03 12.24
C ALA A 128 -6.36 -6.02 12.18
N ARG A 129 -5.73 -6.18 11.01
CA ARG A 129 -4.53 -7.03 10.86
C ARG A 129 -3.34 -6.54 11.69
N TRP A 130 -3.18 -5.23 11.83
CA TRP A 130 -2.12 -4.65 12.67
C TRP A 130 -2.48 -4.75 14.15
N LEU A 131 -3.74 -4.45 14.49
CA LEU A 131 -4.24 -4.54 15.86
C LEU A 131 -4.19 -5.96 16.43
N ASP A 132 -4.32 -6.99 15.58
CA ASP A 132 -4.24 -8.41 15.95
C ASP A 132 -2.79 -8.88 16.21
N ILE A 133 -1.79 -8.14 15.74
CA ILE A 133 -0.38 -8.43 16.00
C ILE A 133 0.00 -7.92 17.41
N PRO A 134 0.69 -8.71 18.25
CA PRO A 134 1.22 -8.25 19.54
C PRO A 134 2.11 -7.00 19.41
N GLU A 135 1.94 -6.03 20.31
CA GLU A 135 2.59 -4.72 20.22
C GLU A 135 4.12 -4.79 20.13
N ASP A 136 4.72 -5.72 20.87
CA ASP A 136 6.17 -5.91 20.99
C ASP A 136 6.86 -6.38 19.69
N ILE A 137 6.10 -6.94 18.74
CA ILE A 137 6.66 -7.43 17.46
C ILE A 137 6.26 -6.59 16.24
N ARG A 138 5.34 -5.62 16.38
CA ARG A 138 4.88 -4.75 15.27
C ARG A 138 6.02 -4.00 14.59
N GLY A 139 7.01 -3.58 15.38
CA GLY A 139 8.23 -2.90 14.93
C GLY A 139 9.01 -3.67 13.86
N ALA A 140 9.01 -5.01 13.94
CA ALA A 140 9.68 -5.90 12.99
C ALA A 140 8.79 -6.33 11.81
N MET A 141 7.54 -5.85 11.76
CA MET A 141 6.53 -6.24 10.78
C MET A 141 6.02 -4.99 10.04
N CYS A 142 4.74 -4.65 10.18
CA CYS A 142 4.10 -3.58 9.42
C CYS A 142 4.75 -2.22 9.64
N ASP A 143 5.20 -1.93 10.86
CA ASP A 143 5.75 -0.63 11.22
C ASP A 143 7.02 -0.32 10.40
N SER A 144 7.84 -1.33 10.12
CA SER A 144 9.08 -1.15 9.36
C SER A 144 8.83 -0.67 7.94
N CYS A 145 7.75 -1.12 7.30
CA CYS A 145 7.39 -0.71 5.94
C CYS A 145 6.55 0.59 5.92
N HIS A 146 5.64 0.76 6.88
CA HIS A 146 4.69 1.87 6.90
C HIS A 146 5.23 3.13 7.59
N ASN A 147 6.39 3.07 8.24
CA ASN A 147 7.02 4.23 8.90
C ASN A 147 7.40 5.37 7.95
N ILE A 148 7.40 5.14 6.63
CA ILE A 148 7.54 6.21 5.63
C ILE A 148 6.52 7.33 5.86
N GLY A 149 5.32 7.02 6.34
CA GLY A 149 4.27 7.98 6.69
C GLY A 149 4.13 8.27 8.19
N GLN A 150 5.11 7.86 9.00
CA GLN A 150 5.05 8.02 10.46
C GLN A 150 4.89 9.48 10.86
N ILE A 151 4.12 9.71 11.93
CA ILE A 151 3.91 11.02 12.52
C ILE A 151 5.01 11.26 13.55
N SER A 152 5.82 12.29 13.31
CA SER A 152 6.89 12.74 14.22
C SER A 152 6.29 13.52 15.41
N PRO A 153 7.02 13.68 16.54
CA PRO A 153 6.51 14.39 17.73
C PRO A 153 6.09 15.84 17.48
N ASP A 154 6.69 16.50 16.49
CA ASP A 154 6.34 17.84 16.00
C ASP A 154 5.09 17.87 15.10
N GLY A 155 4.44 16.73 14.88
CA GLY A 155 3.27 16.54 14.03
C GLY A 155 3.56 16.44 12.53
N ALA A 156 4.83 16.54 12.10
CA ALA A 156 5.21 16.30 10.72
C ALA A 156 4.95 14.83 10.35
N ARG A 157 4.62 14.56 9.08
CA ARG A 157 4.56 13.19 8.57
C ARG A 157 5.60 13.02 7.50
N GLY A 158 6.20 11.84 7.48
CA GLY A 158 7.23 11.55 6.49
C GLY A 158 8.53 11.16 7.17
N LYS A 159 9.06 10.01 6.76
CA LYS A 159 10.42 9.60 7.04
C LYS A 159 11.19 9.63 5.72
N CYS A 160 11.81 10.77 5.44
CA CYS A 160 12.40 11.09 4.14
C CYS A 160 13.61 10.21 3.78
N ASP A 161 14.21 9.49 4.72
CA ASP A 161 15.32 8.56 4.48
C ASP A 161 14.88 7.14 4.06
N SER A 162 13.64 6.99 3.56
CA SER A 162 13.08 5.67 3.20
C SER A 162 13.55 5.17 1.82
N CYS A 163 13.89 6.07 0.90
CA CYS A 163 14.34 5.71 -0.46
C CYS A 163 15.79 6.14 -0.75
N HIS A 164 16.18 7.32 -0.28
CA HIS A 164 17.57 7.80 -0.26
C HIS A 164 18.03 7.75 1.18
N THR A 165 18.63 6.63 1.58
CA THR A 165 18.87 6.34 2.98
C THR A 165 19.87 7.28 3.62
N ARG A 166 19.72 7.45 4.94
CA ARG A 166 20.72 8.13 5.75
C ARG A 166 22.02 7.30 5.76
N HIS A 167 23.21 7.89 5.76
CA HIS A 167 23.48 9.34 5.79
C HIS A 167 23.99 9.88 4.46
N SER A 168 24.06 9.08 3.40
CA SER A 168 24.47 9.53 2.06
C SER A 168 23.39 10.36 1.37
N PHE A 169 22.11 10.04 1.61
CA PHE A 169 20.96 10.64 0.95
C PHE A 169 21.10 10.66 -0.59
N SER A 170 21.64 9.58 -1.15
CA SER A 170 21.99 9.47 -2.56
C SER A 170 20.76 9.49 -3.48
N MET A 171 20.77 10.38 -4.46
CA MET A 171 19.74 10.45 -5.49
C MET A 171 19.79 9.23 -6.44
N GLU A 172 21.00 8.72 -6.70
CA GLU A 172 21.18 7.49 -7.48
C GLU A 172 20.53 6.30 -6.76
N GLU A 173 20.79 6.17 -5.46
CA GLU A 173 20.18 5.13 -4.63
C GLU A 173 18.65 5.21 -4.70
N ALA A 174 18.06 6.39 -4.46
CA ALA A 174 16.60 6.53 -4.51
C ALA A 174 15.98 6.22 -5.89
N ARG A 175 16.73 6.38 -6.98
CA ARG A 175 16.23 6.11 -8.34
C ARG A 175 16.18 4.63 -8.67
N LYS A 176 17.03 3.82 -8.04
CA LYS A 176 17.15 2.38 -8.30
C LYS A 176 15.90 1.62 -7.81
N PRO A 177 15.38 0.64 -8.58
CA PRO A 177 14.22 -0.17 -8.20
C PRO A 177 14.34 -0.84 -6.81
N GLU A 178 15.56 -1.22 -6.42
CA GLU A 178 15.87 -1.89 -5.15
C GLU A 178 15.42 -1.08 -3.93
N SER A 179 15.49 0.25 -4.01
CA SER A 179 15.05 1.16 -2.94
C SER A 179 13.55 1.10 -2.68
N CYS A 180 12.77 0.62 -3.65
CA CYS A 180 11.34 0.33 -3.47
C CYS A 180 11.10 -1.09 -2.94
N GLY A 181 12.01 -2.02 -3.25
CA GLY A 181 11.85 -3.46 -3.10
C GLY A 181 11.71 -3.93 -1.66
N THR A 182 12.18 -3.16 -0.68
CA THR A 182 12.02 -3.48 0.76
C THR A 182 10.54 -3.49 1.19
N CYS A 183 9.70 -2.65 0.58
CA CYS A 183 8.30 -2.47 0.96
C CYS A 183 7.33 -2.96 -0.12
N HIS A 184 7.69 -2.80 -1.39
CA HIS A 184 6.86 -3.12 -2.55
C HIS A 184 7.14 -4.52 -3.10
N MET A 185 6.92 -5.51 -2.23
CA MET A 185 7.25 -6.92 -2.47
C MET A 185 6.23 -7.86 -1.81
N GLY A 186 6.40 -9.16 -2.02
CA GLY A 186 5.70 -10.19 -1.28
C GLY A 186 4.29 -10.48 -1.81
N PRO A 187 3.54 -11.30 -1.07
CA PRO A 187 2.37 -11.98 -1.63
C PRO A 187 1.19 -11.04 -1.91
N ASP A 188 1.04 -9.95 -1.16
CA ASP A 188 -0.12 -9.07 -1.26
C ASP A 188 0.08 -7.83 -2.14
N HIS A 189 1.28 -7.67 -2.67
CA HIS A 189 1.64 -6.65 -3.65
C HIS A 189 3.04 -6.91 -4.23
N PRO A 190 3.21 -7.89 -5.14
CA PRO A 190 4.52 -8.27 -5.68
C PRO A 190 4.99 -7.31 -6.78
N GLN A 191 5.13 -6.02 -6.49
CA GLN A 191 5.49 -5.04 -7.53
C GLN A 191 6.93 -5.19 -8.00
N ILE A 192 7.89 -5.36 -7.08
CA ILE A 192 9.30 -5.52 -7.47
C ILE A 192 9.52 -6.82 -8.23
N GLU A 193 8.87 -7.91 -7.83
CA GLU A 193 8.96 -9.21 -8.50
C GLU A 193 8.32 -9.17 -9.90
N ALA A 194 7.15 -8.54 -10.02
CA ALA A 194 6.52 -8.31 -11.31
C ALA A 194 7.38 -7.40 -12.20
N TYR A 195 7.90 -6.31 -11.68
CA TYR A 195 8.78 -5.42 -12.44
C TYR A 195 10.03 -6.15 -12.94
N LEU A 196 10.77 -6.82 -12.06
CA LEU A 196 12.03 -7.51 -12.39
C LEU A 196 11.83 -8.65 -13.41
N SER A 197 10.65 -9.30 -13.40
CA SER A 197 10.29 -10.34 -14.38
C SER A 197 9.70 -9.79 -15.69
N SER A 198 9.39 -8.50 -15.76
CA SER A 198 8.92 -7.85 -16.98
C SER A 198 10.06 -7.52 -17.95
N LYS A 199 9.74 -7.15 -19.20
CA LYS A 199 10.76 -6.65 -20.12
C LYS A 199 11.40 -5.33 -19.67
N HIS A 200 10.69 -4.48 -18.93
CA HIS A 200 11.29 -3.27 -18.38
C HIS A 200 12.37 -3.62 -17.35
N GLY A 201 12.07 -4.51 -16.40
CA GLY A 201 13.03 -4.96 -15.38
C GLY A 201 14.19 -5.76 -15.96
N VAL A 202 13.96 -6.58 -16.99
CA VAL A 202 15.03 -7.31 -17.69
C VAL A 202 16.01 -6.34 -18.36
N MET A 203 15.52 -5.30 -19.04
CA MET A 203 16.39 -4.30 -19.66
C MET A 203 17.17 -3.50 -18.61
N TYR A 204 16.52 -3.15 -17.49
CA TYR A 204 17.20 -2.56 -16.34
C TYR A 204 18.34 -3.45 -15.81
N ALA A 205 18.11 -4.76 -15.63
CA ALA A 205 19.13 -5.68 -15.15
C ALA A 205 20.29 -5.85 -16.14
N LEU A 206 20.04 -5.71 -17.45
CA LEU A 206 21.07 -5.86 -18.49
C LEU A 206 21.90 -4.59 -18.71
N GLU A 207 21.29 -3.42 -18.57
CA GLU A 207 21.90 -2.15 -19.01
C GLU A 207 22.08 -1.13 -17.88
N GLY A 208 21.39 -1.30 -16.74
CA GLY A 208 21.29 -0.31 -15.67
C GLY A 208 22.62 0.07 -15.01
N GLU A 209 23.61 -0.80 -15.02
CA GLU A 209 24.97 -0.48 -14.55
C GLU A 209 25.68 0.55 -15.42
N SER A 210 25.32 0.63 -16.72
CA SER A 210 25.93 1.56 -17.68
C SER A 210 25.22 2.92 -17.76
N TRP A 211 24.07 3.06 -17.10
CA TRP A 211 23.27 4.27 -17.17
C TRP A 211 23.85 5.39 -16.31
N ASN A 212 23.65 6.63 -16.76
CA ASN A 212 23.93 7.81 -15.94
C ASN A 212 22.75 8.06 -15.01
N TRP A 213 22.85 7.61 -13.76
CA TRP A 213 21.77 7.75 -12.77
C TRP A 213 21.41 9.19 -12.40
N SER A 214 22.24 10.17 -12.77
CA SER A 214 21.94 11.60 -12.61
C SER A 214 21.05 12.16 -13.72
N ASP A 215 20.99 11.48 -14.89
CA ASP A 215 20.24 11.90 -16.07
C ASP A 215 19.39 10.73 -16.63
N THR A 216 18.11 10.73 -16.24
CA THR A 216 17.16 9.67 -16.64
C THR A 216 16.86 9.67 -18.14
N SER A 217 17.24 10.70 -18.90
CA SER A 217 17.06 10.71 -20.37
C SER A 217 17.94 9.69 -21.08
N THR A 218 18.97 9.18 -20.39
CA THR A 218 19.86 8.13 -20.88
C THR A 218 19.30 6.72 -20.72
N PHE A 219 18.19 6.55 -19.99
CA PHE A 219 17.65 5.23 -19.69
C PHE A 219 16.94 4.65 -20.91
N THR A 220 17.28 3.42 -21.25
CA THR A 220 16.69 2.67 -22.36
C THR A 220 15.45 1.87 -21.95
N ALA A 221 15.19 1.77 -20.64
CA ALA A 221 14.00 1.17 -20.07
C ALA A 221 13.55 1.94 -18.81
N PRO A 222 12.25 1.94 -18.50
CA PRO A 222 11.76 2.62 -17.31
C PRO A 222 12.10 1.83 -16.04
N VAL A 223 12.30 2.56 -14.95
CA VAL A 223 12.39 2.06 -13.56
C VAL A 223 11.19 2.54 -12.75
N CYS A 224 11.09 2.09 -11.49
CA CYS A 224 10.02 2.48 -10.57
C CYS A 224 9.82 4.00 -10.52
N THR A 225 10.92 4.75 -10.37
CA THR A 225 10.90 6.22 -10.20
C THR A 225 10.55 6.95 -11.50
N THR A 226 10.97 6.49 -12.68
CA THR A 226 10.60 7.15 -13.94
C THR A 226 9.11 7.02 -14.26
N CYS A 227 8.47 5.95 -13.74
CA CYS A 227 7.02 5.72 -13.92
C CYS A 227 6.17 6.37 -12.85
N HIS A 228 6.52 6.19 -11.57
CA HIS A 228 5.70 6.66 -10.45
C HIS A 228 6.05 8.06 -9.97
N MET A 229 7.23 8.56 -10.32
CA MET A 229 7.75 9.88 -9.96
C MET A 229 8.24 10.64 -11.22
N PRO A 230 7.44 10.74 -12.29
CA PRO A 230 7.90 11.38 -13.52
C PRO A 230 8.32 12.82 -13.24
N GLN A 231 9.42 13.25 -13.86
CA GLN A 231 10.03 14.57 -13.63
C GLN A 231 10.48 14.80 -12.16
N GLY A 232 10.66 13.74 -11.37
CA GLY A 232 11.15 13.82 -9.99
C GLY A 232 10.11 14.21 -8.94
N THR A 233 8.82 14.19 -9.27
CA THR A 233 7.75 14.47 -8.31
C THR A 233 7.76 13.47 -7.15
N HIS A 234 7.59 13.94 -5.91
CA HIS A 234 7.43 13.08 -4.75
C HIS A 234 5.98 12.62 -4.52
N ASN A 235 5.06 12.97 -5.42
CA ASN A 235 3.71 12.42 -5.44
C ASN A 235 3.67 11.10 -6.22
N VAL A 236 3.96 9.98 -5.54
CA VAL A 236 3.92 8.62 -6.12
C VAL A 236 2.53 8.15 -6.57
N GLY A 237 1.48 8.96 -6.33
CA GLY A 237 0.11 8.71 -6.79
C GLY A 237 -0.21 9.28 -8.19
N TYR A 238 0.80 9.84 -8.88
CA TYR A 238 0.67 10.39 -10.23
C TYR A 238 0.18 9.34 -11.22
N GLY A 239 -0.86 9.66 -12.02
CA GLY A 239 -1.38 8.76 -13.05
C GLY A 239 -2.04 7.44 -12.58
N ILE A 240 -2.02 7.11 -11.28
CA ILE A 240 -2.57 5.85 -10.76
C ILE A 240 -4.11 5.84 -10.80
N THR A 241 -4.66 5.05 -11.71
CA THR A 241 -6.11 4.87 -11.91
C THR A 241 -6.72 3.84 -10.94
N ILE A 242 -7.31 2.76 -11.45
CA ILE A 242 -7.99 1.72 -10.66
C ILE A 242 -7.00 0.71 -10.04
N GLY A 243 -5.79 0.60 -10.57
CA GLY A 243 -4.70 -0.27 -10.08
C GLY A 243 -3.96 0.27 -8.84
N GLY A 244 -4.67 0.90 -7.90
CA GLY A 244 -4.14 1.51 -6.67
C GLY A 244 -3.51 0.51 -5.69
N THR A 245 -3.39 0.88 -4.41
CA THR A 245 -2.93 -0.05 -3.35
C THR A 245 -4.09 -0.90 -2.83
N SER A 246 -3.79 -2.01 -2.13
CA SER A 246 -4.80 -2.96 -1.61
C SER A 246 -5.70 -3.49 -2.74
N ALA A 247 -7.01 -3.61 -2.54
CA ALA A 247 -7.97 -4.05 -3.57
C ALA A 247 -8.08 -3.12 -4.82
N GLY A 248 -7.39 -1.98 -4.81
CA GLY A 248 -7.48 -0.99 -5.88
C GLY A 248 -8.74 -0.14 -5.78
N ALA A 249 -9.24 0.33 -6.92
CA ALA A 249 -10.46 1.11 -7.02
C ALA A 249 -11.30 0.69 -8.24
N VAL A 250 -12.49 1.25 -8.34
CA VAL A 250 -13.42 1.04 -9.46
C VAL A 250 -13.93 2.39 -9.95
N ILE A 251 -14.30 2.46 -11.22
CA ILE A 251 -14.97 3.66 -11.74
C ILE A 251 -16.37 3.71 -11.12
N GLU A 252 -16.75 4.86 -10.57
CA GLU A 252 -18.08 5.06 -10.00
C GLU A 252 -19.20 4.62 -10.97
N GLY A 253 -20.16 3.84 -10.46
CA GLY A 253 -21.25 3.28 -11.25
C GLY A 253 -20.93 1.98 -11.98
N SER A 254 -19.68 1.49 -11.93
CA SER A 254 -19.35 0.17 -12.48
C SER A 254 -20.01 -0.94 -11.64
N PRO A 255 -20.56 -1.98 -12.30
CA PRO A 255 -21.15 -3.11 -11.58
C PRO A 255 -20.03 -3.90 -10.90
N MET A 256 -19.96 -3.83 -9.57
CA MET A 256 -18.92 -4.49 -8.79
C MET A 256 -19.54 -5.36 -7.70
N PRO A 257 -19.05 -6.60 -7.51
CA PRO A 257 -19.67 -7.57 -6.62
C PRO A 257 -19.38 -7.31 -5.13
N PHE A 258 -18.54 -6.32 -4.81
CA PHE A 258 -18.28 -5.89 -3.44
C PHE A 258 -17.85 -4.42 -3.36
N PRO A 259 -18.00 -3.79 -2.17
CA PRO A 259 -17.55 -2.43 -1.96
C PRO A 259 -16.03 -2.28 -2.16
N MET A 260 -15.64 -1.30 -2.97
CA MET A 260 -14.26 -0.93 -3.22
C MET A 260 -14.08 0.59 -3.14
N GLY A 261 -12.81 1.03 -3.10
CA GLY A 261 -12.51 2.44 -3.34
C GLY A 261 -13.04 2.86 -4.72
N ASN A 262 -13.48 4.11 -4.84
CA ASN A 262 -14.03 4.63 -6.08
C ASN A 262 -13.15 5.73 -6.66
N ILE A 263 -13.24 5.89 -7.98
CA ILE A 263 -12.69 7.01 -8.72
C ILE A 263 -13.78 7.50 -9.69
N THR A 264 -13.96 8.81 -9.80
CA THR A 264 -14.92 9.35 -10.77
C THR A 264 -14.43 9.05 -12.18
N LEU A 265 -15.35 9.01 -13.16
CA LEU A 265 -14.95 8.86 -14.56
C LEU A 265 -13.99 9.99 -15.01
N SER A 266 -14.24 11.23 -14.56
CA SER A 266 -13.37 12.37 -14.88
C SER A 266 -11.96 12.21 -14.33
N GLN A 267 -11.82 11.73 -13.09
CA GLN A 267 -10.54 11.44 -12.46
C GLN A 267 -9.83 10.28 -13.17
N PHE A 268 -10.55 9.22 -13.56
CA PHE A 268 -9.98 8.11 -14.31
C PHE A 268 -9.39 8.59 -15.65
N VAL A 269 -10.15 9.37 -16.42
CA VAL A 269 -9.71 9.93 -17.70
C VAL A 269 -8.48 10.84 -17.51
N GLN A 270 -8.51 11.73 -16.53
CA GLN A 270 -7.37 12.61 -16.22
C GLN A 270 -6.11 11.80 -15.87
N LYS A 271 -6.22 10.86 -14.94
CA LYS A 271 -5.07 10.07 -14.48
C LYS A 271 -4.57 9.11 -15.56
N ARG A 272 -5.46 8.59 -16.42
CA ARG A 272 -5.05 7.82 -17.60
C ARG A 272 -4.24 8.69 -18.57
N ALA A 273 -4.66 9.93 -18.81
CA ALA A 273 -3.90 10.86 -19.64
C ALA A 273 -2.52 11.16 -19.04
N GLU A 274 -2.44 11.41 -17.73
CA GLU A 274 -1.17 11.54 -16.99
C GLU A 274 -0.27 10.31 -17.17
N MET A 275 -0.80 9.10 -16.95
CA MET A 275 -0.05 7.84 -17.14
C MET A 275 0.46 7.68 -18.58
N LEU A 276 -0.36 8.03 -19.57
CA LEU A 276 0.03 7.91 -20.98
C LEU A 276 1.23 8.80 -21.31
N THR A 277 1.41 9.96 -20.66
CA THR A 277 2.61 10.80 -20.86
C THR A 277 3.90 10.11 -20.42
N VAL A 278 3.83 9.16 -19.49
CA VAL A 278 4.96 8.31 -19.11
C VAL A 278 5.26 7.33 -20.23
N CYS A 279 4.24 6.60 -20.70
CA CYS A 279 4.40 5.55 -21.69
C CYS A 279 4.86 6.10 -23.06
N THR A 280 4.41 7.30 -23.44
CA THR A 280 4.69 7.89 -24.75
C THR A 280 6.08 8.50 -24.88
N GLN A 281 6.90 8.45 -23.83
CA GLN A 281 8.34 8.74 -23.94
C GLN A 281 9.05 7.68 -24.78
N CYS A 282 8.53 6.45 -24.85
CA CYS A 282 9.16 5.33 -25.57
C CYS A 282 8.22 4.60 -26.55
N HIS A 283 6.91 4.58 -26.27
CA HIS A 283 5.92 3.82 -27.05
C HIS A 283 4.96 4.73 -27.81
N SER A 284 4.34 4.20 -28.87
CA SER A 284 3.19 4.90 -29.45
C SER A 284 2.03 4.93 -28.45
N GLN A 285 1.24 6.00 -28.50
CA GLN A 285 0.05 6.14 -27.66
C GLN A 285 -0.91 4.95 -27.82
N SER A 286 -1.15 4.52 -29.05
CA SER A 286 -2.02 3.37 -29.34
C SER A 286 -1.55 2.06 -28.71
N PHE A 287 -0.23 1.83 -28.66
CA PHE A 287 0.33 0.66 -28.01
C PHE A 287 0.11 0.72 -26.48
N ALA A 288 0.39 1.88 -25.89
CA ALA A 288 0.22 2.09 -24.44
C ALA A 288 -1.25 1.95 -24.02
N GLU A 289 -2.18 2.55 -24.76
CA GLU A 289 -3.62 2.43 -24.52
C GLU A 289 -4.11 0.99 -24.60
N ALA A 290 -3.70 0.24 -25.64
CA ALA A 290 -4.08 -1.16 -25.79
C ALA A 290 -3.57 -2.03 -24.62
N ARG A 291 -2.32 -1.82 -24.18
CA ARG A 291 -1.73 -2.53 -23.04
C ARG A 291 -2.43 -2.22 -21.72
N LEU A 292 -2.71 -0.94 -21.45
CA LEU A 292 -3.40 -0.53 -20.23
C LEU A 292 -4.86 -1.02 -20.22
N SER A 293 -5.56 -0.97 -21.35
CA SER A 293 -6.92 -1.51 -21.49
C SER A 293 -6.99 -3.01 -21.21
N THR A 294 -6.02 -3.79 -21.74
CA THR A 294 -5.91 -5.22 -21.43
C THR A 294 -5.72 -5.46 -19.93
N THR A 295 -4.94 -4.60 -19.28
CA THR A 295 -4.68 -4.72 -17.84
C THR A 295 -5.90 -4.34 -16.98
N ASP A 296 -6.65 -3.33 -17.40
CA ASP A 296 -7.92 -2.96 -16.76
C ASP A 296 -8.91 -4.14 -16.83
N ALA A 297 -8.95 -4.87 -17.95
CA ALA A 297 -9.76 -6.08 -18.10
C ALA A 297 -9.31 -7.21 -17.15
N VAL A 298 -8.00 -7.47 -17.04
CA VAL A 298 -7.46 -8.44 -16.06
C VAL A 298 -7.92 -8.10 -14.64
N LYS A 299 -7.85 -6.83 -14.24
CA LYS A 299 -8.33 -6.40 -12.93
C LYS A 299 -9.82 -6.66 -12.77
N ASN A 300 -10.63 -6.21 -13.73
CA ASN A 300 -12.08 -6.36 -13.68
C ASN A 300 -12.48 -7.83 -13.55
N ASP A 301 -11.93 -8.70 -14.40
CA ASP A 301 -12.29 -10.12 -14.41
C ASP A 301 -11.83 -10.83 -13.13
N THR A 302 -10.66 -10.45 -12.61
CA THR A 302 -10.17 -10.96 -11.31
C THR A 302 -11.10 -10.54 -10.17
N ASP A 303 -11.53 -9.27 -10.14
CA ASP A 303 -12.46 -8.77 -9.12
C ASP A 303 -13.83 -9.47 -9.22
N MET A 304 -14.29 -9.83 -10.41
CA MET A 304 -15.53 -10.59 -10.59
C MET A 304 -15.44 -11.98 -9.95
N LEU A 305 -14.34 -12.71 -10.14
CA LEU A 305 -14.11 -14.02 -9.53
C LEU A 305 -14.02 -13.92 -8.00
N VAL A 306 -13.31 -12.91 -7.48
CA VAL A 306 -13.26 -12.63 -6.04
C VAL A 306 -14.67 -12.35 -5.50
N GLY A 307 -15.50 -11.67 -6.26
CA GLY A 307 -16.89 -11.41 -5.91
C GLY A 307 -17.74 -12.67 -5.80
N GLU A 308 -17.58 -13.59 -6.75
CA GLU A 308 -18.23 -14.89 -6.72
C GLU A 308 -17.86 -15.66 -5.44
N ALA A 309 -16.57 -15.78 -5.14
CA ALA A 309 -16.09 -16.42 -3.93
C ALA A 309 -16.64 -15.76 -2.65
N ARG A 310 -16.69 -14.43 -2.62
CA ARG A 310 -17.24 -13.69 -1.49
C ARG A 310 -18.71 -14.03 -1.26
N ASN A 311 -19.51 -14.12 -2.32
CA ASN A 311 -20.94 -14.40 -2.21
C ASN A 311 -21.20 -15.82 -1.68
N ILE A 312 -20.41 -16.81 -2.09
CA ILE A 312 -20.49 -18.19 -1.54
C ILE A 312 -20.37 -18.18 -0.01
N ILE A 313 -19.40 -17.43 0.52
CA ILE A 313 -19.15 -17.35 1.97
C ILE A 313 -20.25 -16.60 2.70
N LEU A 314 -20.82 -15.57 2.06
CA LEU A 314 -21.98 -14.86 2.61
C LEU A 314 -23.21 -15.77 2.70
N ASP A 315 -23.44 -16.61 1.68
CA ASP A 315 -24.55 -17.55 1.68
C ASP A 315 -24.38 -18.60 2.79
N LEU A 316 -23.18 -19.20 2.93
CA LEU A 316 -22.88 -20.09 4.05
C LEU A 316 -23.07 -19.43 5.41
N TYR A 317 -22.68 -18.17 5.55
CA TYR A 317 -22.88 -17.43 6.80
C TYR A 317 -24.36 -17.20 7.11
N ASN A 318 -25.14 -16.81 6.10
CA ASN A 318 -26.59 -16.62 6.24
C ASN A 318 -27.30 -17.95 6.58
N ASP A 319 -26.80 -19.06 6.07
CA ASP A 319 -27.29 -20.40 6.35
C ASP A 319 -26.80 -20.95 7.71
N GLY A 320 -25.88 -20.25 8.40
CA GLY A 320 -25.32 -20.68 9.68
C GLY A 320 -24.34 -21.84 9.58
N LEU A 321 -23.71 -22.01 8.41
CA LEU A 321 -22.89 -23.18 8.06
C LEU A 321 -21.37 -22.94 8.08
N LEU A 322 -20.91 -21.72 8.38
CA LEU A 322 -19.47 -21.49 8.54
C LEU A 322 -18.96 -22.24 9.77
N ASP A 323 -17.75 -22.79 9.65
CA ASP A 323 -17.13 -23.57 10.72
C ASP A 323 -15.68 -23.12 10.98
N PRO A 324 -15.41 -22.48 12.14
CA PRO A 324 -16.40 -21.99 13.11
C PRO A 324 -17.17 -20.75 12.61
N MET A 325 -18.37 -20.52 13.17
CA MET A 325 -19.09 -19.26 12.96
C MET A 325 -18.36 -18.08 13.61
N PRO A 326 -18.54 -16.83 13.12
CA PRO A 326 -18.03 -15.62 13.77
C PRO A 326 -18.34 -15.49 15.27
N ALA A 327 -19.51 -15.95 15.72
CA ALA A 327 -19.91 -15.94 17.12
C ALA A 327 -19.08 -16.89 18.01
N ASP A 328 -18.50 -17.94 17.42
CA ASP A 328 -17.85 -19.05 18.13
C ASP A 328 -16.33 -18.96 18.12
N ARG A 329 -15.78 -17.82 17.68
CA ARG A 329 -14.33 -17.55 17.61
C ARG A 329 -13.98 -16.22 18.24
N ALA A 330 -12.68 -15.99 18.42
CA ALA A 330 -12.18 -14.72 18.95
C ALA A 330 -12.65 -13.54 18.08
N PRO A 331 -13.06 -12.41 18.68
CA PRO A 331 -13.58 -11.26 17.96
C PRO A 331 -12.49 -10.60 17.11
N ASN A 332 -12.88 -10.11 15.93
CA ASN A 332 -12.04 -9.20 15.16
C ASN A 332 -11.84 -7.87 15.93
N PRO A 333 -10.62 -7.29 15.96
CA PRO A 333 -10.35 -6.06 16.71
C PRO A 333 -11.22 -4.84 16.35
N ILE A 334 -11.79 -4.81 15.14
CA ILE A 334 -12.58 -3.67 14.64
C ILE A 334 -14.06 -4.02 14.53
N THR A 335 -14.38 -5.19 14.01
CA THR A 335 -15.76 -5.57 13.68
C THR A 335 -16.39 -6.53 14.69
N GLY A 336 -15.65 -6.95 15.73
CA GLY A 336 -16.13 -7.88 16.75
C GLY A 336 -16.42 -9.26 16.18
N ASN A 337 -17.51 -9.88 16.61
CA ASN A 337 -17.95 -11.20 16.16
C ASN A 337 -18.80 -11.17 14.88
N ASN A 338 -18.68 -10.13 14.05
CA ASN A 338 -19.33 -10.08 12.74
C ASN A 338 -18.46 -10.74 11.67
N LEU A 339 -19.09 -11.40 10.68
CA LEU A 339 -18.37 -11.88 9.50
C LEU A 339 -17.65 -10.71 8.83
N THR A 340 -16.34 -10.85 8.66
CA THR A 340 -15.48 -9.78 8.13
C THR A 340 -14.65 -10.32 6.99
N LEU A 341 -15.06 -9.95 5.78
CA LEU A 341 -14.36 -10.27 4.55
C LEU A 341 -13.65 -9.02 4.03
N MET A 342 -12.46 -9.18 3.43
CA MET A 342 -11.69 -8.09 2.80
C MET A 342 -10.99 -7.12 3.78
N GLY A 343 -11.35 -5.84 3.77
CA GLY A 343 -10.55 -4.72 4.32
C GLY A 343 -9.96 -4.97 5.71
N HIS A 344 -10.80 -5.40 6.67
CA HIS A 344 -10.42 -5.69 8.06
C HIS A 344 -10.36 -7.19 8.39
N GLN A 345 -10.39 -8.07 7.38
CA GLN A 345 -10.21 -9.51 7.62
C GLN A 345 -8.80 -9.78 8.15
N THR A 346 -8.73 -10.55 9.24
CA THR A 346 -7.48 -10.94 9.93
C THR A 346 -6.86 -12.20 9.30
N TYR A 347 -5.60 -12.47 9.64
CA TYR A 347 -4.89 -13.68 9.18
C TYR A 347 -5.32 -14.95 9.94
N SER A 348 -5.85 -14.75 11.15
CA SER A 348 -6.22 -15.78 12.11
C SER A 348 -7.64 -15.59 12.60
N ASN A 349 -8.11 -16.58 13.37
CA ASN A 349 -9.46 -16.61 13.91
C ASN A 349 -10.49 -16.50 12.79
N THR A 350 -10.38 -17.37 11.78
CA THR A 350 -11.25 -17.48 10.58
C THR A 350 -11.59 -18.92 10.30
N SER A 351 -12.73 -19.18 9.65
CA SER A 351 -13.03 -20.50 9.11
C SER A 351 -12.07 -20.90 7.99
N GLY A 352 -12.08 -22.19 7.63
CA GLY A 352 -11.27 -22.71 6.51
C GLY A 352 -11.55 -21.97 5.20
N ILE A 353 -12.83 -21.81 4.86
CA ILE A 353 -13.26 -21.14 3.63
C ILE A 353 -12.90 -19.65 3.62
N GLU A 354 -12.98 -18.96 4.75
CA GLU A 354 -12.55 -17.56 4.88
C GLU A 354 -11.03 -17.42 4.65
N THR A 355 -10.25 -18.41 5.06
CA THR A 355 -8.79 -18.41 4.87
C THR A 355 -8.42 -18.61 3.40
N LEU A 356 -9.13 -19.50 2.68
CA LEU A 356 -8.99 -19.64 1.23
C LEU A 356 -9.31 -18.33 0.53
N PHE A 357 -10.44 -17.70 0.91
CA PHE A 357 -10.82 -16.40 0.39
C PHE A 357 -9.78 -15.31 0.63
N PHE A 358 -9.18 -15.28 1.83
CA PHE A 358 -8.14 -14.33 2.16
C PHE A 358 -6.97 -14.41 1.18
N LYS A 359 -6.48 -15.62 0.90
CA LYS A 359 -5.41 -15.84 -0.08
C LYS A 359 -5.84 -15.41 -1.47
N MET A 360 -7.05 -15.79 -1.88
CA MET A 360 -7.60 -15.44 -3.19
C MET A 360 -7.63 -13.94 -3.43
N TYR A 361 -8.25 -13.16 -2.56
CA TYR A 361 -8.41 -11.72 -2.82
C TYR A 361 -7.14 -10.93 -2.50
N LYS A 362 -6.43 -11.28 -1.41
CA LYS A 362 -5.35 -10.46 -0.87
C LYS A 362 -4.02 -10.78 -1.50
N TYR A 363 -3.79 -12.03 -1.90
CA TYR A 363 -2.53 -12.47 -2.49
C TYR A 363 -2.64 -12.66 -4.00
N HIS A 364 -3.35 -13.69 -4.44
CA HIS A 364 -3.37 -14.08 -5.85
C HIS A 364 -4.12 -13.07 -6.72
N GLY A 365 -5.24 -12.54 -6.22
CA GLY A 365 -6.01 -11.50 -6.89
C GLY A 365 -5.19 -10.23 -7.10
N VAL A 366 -4.51 -9.75 -6.05
CA VAL A 366 -3.60 -8.60 -6.18
C VAL A 366 -2.44 -8.89 -7.13
N THR A 367 -1.86 -10.09 -7.04
CA THR A 367 -0.77 -10.52 -7.91
C THR A 367 -1.15 -10.51 -9.39
N ALA A 368 -2.36 -10.97 -9.74
CA ALA A 368 -2.84 -11.01 -11.12
C ALA A 368 -2.83 -9.63 -11.77
N TRP A 369 -3.51 -8.64 -11.18
CA TRP A 369 -3.62 -7.32 -11.78
C TRP A 369 -2.39 -6.46 -11.55
N LYS A 370 -1.64 -6.61 -10.44
CA LYS A 370 -0.32 -5.94 -10.29
C LYS A 370 0.69 -6.47 -11.28
N GLY A 371 0.72 -7.78 -11.53
CA GLY A 371 1.49 -8.37 -12.62
C GLY A 371 1.15 -7.74 -13.97
N GLY A 372 -0.15 -7.55 -14.21
CA GLY A 372 -0.64 -6.89 -15.44
C GLY A 372 -0.12 -5.47 -15.59
N TYR A 373 -0.23 -4.65 -14.54
CA TYR A 373 0.21 -3.24 -14.59
C TYR A 373 1.73 -3.07 -14.62
N HIS A 374 2.50 -4.09 -14.26
CA HIS A 374 3.96 -4.11 -14.42
C HIS A 374 4.40 -4.94 -15.65
N PHE A 375 3.45 -5.39 -16.48
CA PHE A 375 3.70 -6.13 -17.71
C PHE A 375 4.54 -7.40 -17.50
N SER A 376 4.28 -8.12 -16.40
CA SER A 376 4.85 -9.43 -16.11
C SER A 376 3.84 -10.52 -16.45
N PRO A 377 4.02 -11.26 -17.57
CA PRO A 377 3.09 -12.33 -17.94
C PRO A 377 3.00 -13.42 -16.87
N ASP A 378 4.11 -13.70 -16.19
CA ASP A 378 4.20 -14.76 -15.19
C ASP A 378 3.44 -14.41 -13.91
N HIS A 379 3.60 -13.17 -13.42
CA HIS A 379 2.84 -12.69 -12.26
C HIS A 379 1.37 -12.45 -12.59
N THR A 380 1.06 -12.04 -13.83
CA THR A 380 -0.34 -11.94 -14.25
C THR A 380 -1.01 -13.31 -14.29
N HIS A 381 -0.34 -14.30 -14.87
CA HIS A 381 -0.95 -15.60 -15.15
C HIS A 381 -0.70 -16.62 -14.04
N TRP A 382 0.53 -17.10 -13.89
CA TRP A 382 0.85 -18.26 -13.07
C TRP A 382 0.77 -17.97 -11.57
N TYR A 383 1.29 -16.84 -11.11
CA TYR A 383 1.19 -16.47 -9.68
C TYR A 383 -0.11 -15.73 -9.33
N GLY A 384 -0.90 -15.35 -10.34
CA GLY A 384 -2.08 -14.52 -10.20
C GLY A 384 -3.33 -15.24 -10.67
N TRP A 385 -3.70 -15.03 -11.94
CA TRP A 385 -4.96 -15.50 -12.52
C TRP A 385 -5.21 -17.01 -12.32
N ALA A 386 -4.21 -17.87 -12.52
CA ALA A 386 -4.34 -19.30 -12.35
C ALA A 386 -4.68 -19.65 -10.89
N GLU A 387 -3.96 -19.06 -9.93
CA GLU A 387 -4.19 -19.27 -8.50
C GLU A 387 -5.55 -18.72 -8.04
N VAL A 388 -6.02 -17.60 -8.59
CA VAL A 388 -7.38 -17.10 -8.32
C VAL A 388 -8.44 -18.13 -8.72
N ASN A 389 -8.26 -18.80 -9.87
CA ASN A 389 -9.20 -19.83 -10.31
C ASN A 389 -9.11 -21.09 -9.42
N HIS A 390 -7.89 -21.52 -9.07
CA HIS A 390 -7.71 -22.65 -8.14
C HIS A 390 -8.34 -22.37 -6.77
N ASP A 391 -8.13 -21.17 -6.22
CA ASP A 391 -8.74 -20.79 -4.95
C ASP A 391 -10.27 -20.79 -5.02
N LEU A 392 -10.86 -20.30 -6.13
CA LEU A 392 -12.30 -20.34 -6.33
C LEU A 392 -12.84 -21.78 -6.36
N ASP A 393 -12.14 -22.70 -7.04
CA ASP A 393 -12.51 -24.12 -7.06
C ASP A 393 -12.43 -24.75 -5.66
N LEU A 394 -11.41 -24.39 -4.87
CA LEU A 394 -11.29 -24.84 -3.48
C LEU A 394 -12.42 -24.27 -2.60
N ILE A 395 -12.80 -23.01 -2.80
CA ILE A 395 -13.92 -22.38 -2.07
C ILE A 395 -15.25 -23.07 -2.41
N LYS A 396 -15.49 -23.38 -3.69
CA LYS A 396 -16.67 -24.13 -4.13
C LYS A 396 -16.72 -25.54 -3.54
N ALA A 397 -15.57 -26.21 -3.48
CA ALA A 397 -15.47 -27.54 -2.89
C ALA A 397 -15.77 -27.50 -1.37
N GLU A 398 -15.18 -26.54 -0.65
CA GLU A 398 -15.42 -26.36 0.78
C GLU A 398 -16.89 -26.01 1.09
N ASP A 399 -17.53 -25.16 0.29
CA ASP A 399 -18.97 -24.88 0.40
C ASP A 399 -19.81 -26.15 0.26
N ALA A 400 -19.53 -26.97 -0.76
CA ALA A 400 -20.22 -28.24 -0.96
C ALA A 400 -20.00 -29.21 0.21
N GLU A 401 -18.80 -29.27 0.78
CA GLU A 401 -18.48 -30.11 1.94
C GLU A 401 -19.22 -29.65 3.21
N LEU A 402 -19.24 -28.33 3.49
CA LEU A 402 -19.95 -27.77 4.63
C LEU A 402 -21.45 -28.06 4.56
N ARG A 403 -22.06 -27.89 3.39
CA ARG A 403 -23.47 -28.20 3.15
C ARG A 403 -23.77 -29.69 3.29
N ALA A 404 -22.96 -30.55 2.68
CA ALA A 404 -23.13 -32.00 2.78
C ALA A 404 -23.00 -32.50 4.22
N ARG A 405 -22.09 -31.91 5.00
CA ARG A 405 -21.97 -32.21 6.43
C ARG A 405 -23.21 -31.79 7.21
N ALA A 406 -23.74 -30.59 6.96
CA ALA A 406 -24.97 -30.13 7.60
C ALA A 406 -26.17 -31.03 7.28
N ASP A 407 -26.31 -31.48 6.03
CA ASP A 407 -27.35 -32.44 5.62
C ASP A 407 -27.22 -33.77 6.37
N LEU A 408 -25.98 -34.27 6.53
CA LEU A 408 -25.72 -35.50 7.28
C LEU A 408 -26.03 -35.33 8.78
N GLU A 409 -25.64 -34.21 9.39
CA GLU A 409 -25.92 -33.90 10.79
C GLU A 409 -27.42 -33.78 11.06
N ASN A 410 -28.16 -33.10 10.18
CA ASN A 410 -29.62 -33.02 10.23
C ASN A 410 -30.28 -34.41 10.05
N GLY A 411 -29.76 -35.22 9.13
CA GLY A 411 -30.21 -36.59 8.92
C GLY A 411 -29.98 -37.49 10.13
N LEU A 412 -28.81 -37.42 10.76
CA LEU A 412 -28.48 -38.16 11.98
C LEU A 412 -29.28 -37.69 13.20
N GLY A 413 -29.51 -36.38 13.35
CA GLY A 413 -30.34 -35.81 14.41
C GLY A 413 -31.82 -36.19 14.31
N SER A 414 -32.28 -36.61 13.12
CA SER A 414 -33.63 -37.12 12.88
C SER A 414 -33.81 -38.62 13.18
N ILE A 415 -32.73 -39.33 13.52
CA ILE A 415 -32.81 -40.73 13.96
C ILE A 415 -33.28 -40.75 15.42
N ASP A 416 -34.59 -40.95 15.58
CA ASP A 416 -35.26 -41.09 16.87
C ASP A 416 -34.73 -42.32 17.63
N THR A 417 -34.00 -42.08 18.72
CA THR A 417 -33.54 -43.15 19.63
C THR A 417 -34.59 -43.58 20.65
N ASP A 418 -35.75 -42.93 20.69
CA ASP A 418 -36.84 -43.22 21.63
C ASP A 418 -37.91 -44.16 21.03
N GLY A 419 -37.70 -44.61 19.78
CA GLY A 419 -38.50 -45.61 19.11
C GLY A 419 -38.38 -46.99 19.77
N ASN A 420 -39.24 -47.26 20.74
CA ASN A 420 -39.62 -48.59 21.19
C ASN A 420 -40.34 -49.37 20.07
N ASP A 421 -39.63 -49.68 18.98
CA ASP A 421 -40.08 -50.65 17.99
C ASP A 421 -39.15 -51.86 18.04
N SER A 422 -39.65 -52.88 18.72
CA SER A 422 -38.95 -54.12 18.99
C SER A 422 -39.14 -55.09 17.82
N THR A 423 -38.65 -54.76 16.62
CA THR A 423 -38.24 -55.77 15.63
C THR A 423 -37.30 -55.20 14.56
N VAL A 424 -36.13 -55.86 14.38
CA VAL A 424 -35.04 -55.67 13.39
C VAL A 424 -33.81 -54.90 13.94
N PRO A 425 -32.56 -55.45 13.82
CA PRO A 425 -31.65 -55.51 14.96
C PRO A 425 -30.68 -54.33 15.06
N LEU A 426 -30.58 -53.81 16.28
CA LEU A 426 -29.61 -52.83 16.80
C LEU A 426 -28.15 -53.04 16.32
N VAL A 427 -27.78 -54.26 15.92
CA VAL A 427 -26.44 -54.63 15.46
C VAL A 427 -26.12 -54.10 14.05
N LEU A 428 -27.11 -54.00 13.14
CA LEU A 428 -26.88 -53.49 11.77
C LEU A 428 -26.79 -51.97 11.74
N GLY A 429 -27.61 -51.28 12.53
CA GLY A 429 -27.57 -49.82 12.67
C GLY A 429 -26.25 -49.34 13.30
N VAL A 430 -25.83 -49.97 14.40
CA VAL A 430 -24.55 -49.63 15.07
C VAL A 430 -23.34 -50.00 14.21
N ALA A 431 -23.39 -51.09 13.44
CA ALA A 431 -22.31 -51.45 12.52
C ALA A 431 -22.23 -50.47 11.32
N ALA A 432 -23.36 -50.05 10.76
CA ALA A 432 -23.41 -49.03 9.71
C ALA A 432 -22.92 -47.67 10.23
N LEU A 433 -23.30 -47.29 11.46
CA LEU A 433 -22.85 -46.07 12.12
C LEU A 433 -21.34 -46.11 12.41
N ALA A 434 -20.83 -47.24 12.91
CA ALA A 434 -19.40 -47.43 13.15
C ALA A 434 -18.60 -47.40 11.84
N LEU A 435 -19.11 -48.01 10.77
CA LEU A 435 -18.47 -47.98 9.45
C LEU A 435 -18.48 -46.57 8.84
N ALA A 436 -19.57 -45.82 8.99
CA ALA A 436 -19.66 -44.42 8.55
C ALA A 436 -18.69 -43.53 9.32
N LEU A 437 -18.61 -43.68 10.65
CA LEU A 437 -17.67 -42.95 11.50
C LEU A 437 -16.21 -43.33 11.22
N ILE A 438 -15.92 -44.60 10.94
CA ILE A 438 -14.58 -45.06 10.52
C ILE A 438 -14.22 -44.49 9.14
N ALA A 439 -15.16 -44.48 8.19
CA ALA A 439 -14.94 -43.88 6.87
C ALA A 439 -14.69 -42.36 6.99
N LEU A 440 -15.43 -41.66 7.85
CA LEU A 440 -15.24 -40.24 8.14
C LEU A 440 -13.89 -39.95 8.82
N ALA A 441 -13.50 -40.79 9.79
CA ALA A 441 -12.21 -40.66 10.45
C ALA A 441 -11.06 -40.92 9.47
N LEU A 442 -11.19 -41.90 8.58
CA LEU A 442 -10.19 -42.20 7.56
C LEU A 442 -10.09 -41.09 6.51
N SER A 443 -11.21 -40.50 6.06
CA SER A 443 -11.19 -39.37 5.13
C SER A 443 -10.57 -38.12 5.75
N VAL A 444 -10.88 -37.81 7.02
CA VAL A 444 -10.23 -36.72 7.77
C VAL A 444 -8.72 -36.96 7.95
N ILE A 445 -8.30 -38.20 8.27
CA ILE A 445 -6.87 -38.54 8.38
C ILE A 445 -6.17 -38.41 7.03
N GLN A 446 -6.80 -38.83 5.93
CA GLN A 446 -6.24 -38.74 4.59
C GLN A 446 -6.14 -37.28 4.12
N MET A 447 -7.14 -36.45 4.40
CA MET A 447 -7.09 -35.01 4.14
C MET A 447 -6.00 -34.30 4.95
N ARG A 448 -5.83 -34.65 6.23
CA ARG A 448 -4.73 -34.12 7.05
C ARG A 448 -3.36 -34.55 6.54
N ARG A 449 -3.21 -35.77 6.01
CA ARG A 449 -1.97 -36.23 5.37
C ARG A 449 -1.65 -35.50 4.07
N ILE A 450 -2.64 -35.23 3.23
CA ILE A 450 -2.48 -34.45 1.99
C ILE A 450 -2.11 -33.00 2.31
N LYS A 451 -2.73 -32.39 3.32
CA LYS A 451 -2.37 -31.05 3.80
C LYS A 451 -0.96 -31.00 4.43
N ALA A 452 -0.51 -32.05 5.11
CA ALA A 452 0.81 -32.10 5.77
C ALA A 452 1.98 -32.47 4.84
N ASN A 453 1.72 -33.24 3.77
CA ASN A 453 2.70 -33.59 2.73
C ASN A 453 2.07 -33.34 1.36
N PRO A 454 2.00 -32.08 0.90
CA PRO A 454 1.54 -31.80 -0.44
C PRO A 454 2.44 -32.52 -1.46
N PRO A 455 1.90 -33.07 -2.55
CA PRO A 455 2.69 -33.69 -3.59
C PRO A 455 3.73 -32.69 -4.09
N LYS A 456 5.01 -33.10 -4.12
CA LYS A 456 6.09 -32.26 -4.65
C LYS A 456 5.84 -32.03 -6.13
N THR A 457 5.38 -30.83 -6.47
CA THR A 457 5.41 -30.28 -7.83
C THR A 457 6.77 -29.70 -8.13
#